data_AF-A0A3D5U6R6-F1
#
_entry.id   AF-A0A3D5U6R6-F1
#
_cell.length_a   1.000
_cell.length_b   1.000
_cell.length_c   1.000
_cell.angle_alpha   90.00
_cell.angle_beta   90.00
_cell.angle_gamma   90.00
#
_symmetry.space_group_name_H-M   'P 1'
#
loop_
_entity.id
_entity.type
_entity.pdbx_description
1 polymer ?
#
loop_
_entity_poly.entity_id
_entity_poly.type
_entity_poly.pdbx_seq_one_letter_code
_entity_poly.pdbx_strand_id
1 'polypeptide(L)'
;MTELEFKLLLNNLAGRCHSELGRQETKNLMPLSDLGAMRASQKLIASFQDALIQGIDYDFSELCDISFLFDEGSTGIFDYEELKLICRNSSLATTVSESVAAFDELPLAQKIVKRVIPLPQFRLAFQRIFDPEG
;
A
#
# COMPACT_ATOMS: atom_id res chain seq x y z
N MET A 1 12.36 26.65 -5.10
CA MET A 1 12.63 25.27 -5.51
C MET A 1 12.52 25.24 -7.03
N THR A 2 13.59 24.87 -7.71
CA THR A 2 13.56 24.72 -9.17
C THR A 2 12.87 23.40 -9.55
N GLU A 3 12.36 23.30 -10.77
CA GLU A 3 11.76 22.07 -11.28
C GLU A 3 12.74 20.88 -11.20
N LEU A 4 14.04 21.15 -11.42
CA LEU A 4 15.10 20.16 -11.32
C LEU A 4 15.29 19.64 -9.88
N GLU A 5 15.31 20.54 -8.89
CA GLU A 5 15.40 20.17 -7.47
C GLU A 5 14.21 19.31 -7.05
N PHE A 6 13.00 19.66 -7.50
CA PHE A 6 11.81 18.87 -7.20
C PHE A 6 11.88 17.47 -7.82
N LYS A 7 12.30 17.36 -9.09
CA LYS A 7 12.51 16.06 -9.74
C LYS A 7 13.54 15.20 -9.02
N LEU A 8 14.63 15.78 -8.54
CA LEU A 8 15.62 15.07 -7.74
C LEU A 8 15.03 14.57 -6.41
N LEU A 9 14.18 15.35 -5.75
CA LEU A 9 13.48 14.91 -4.53
C LEU A 9 12.54 13.72 -4.82
N LEU A 10 11.77 13.77 -5.91
CA LEU A 10 10.89 12.66 -6.30
C LEU A 10 11.68 11.38 -6.59
N ASN A 11 12.81 11.48 -7.29
CA ASN A 11 13.67 10.32 -7.55
C ASN A 11 14.24 9.70 -6.27
N ASN A 12 14.67 10.53 -5.31
CA ASN A 12 15.13 10.06 -4.01
C ASN A 12 14.02 9.38 -3.21
N LEU A 13 12.80 9.90 -3.28
CA LEU A 13 11.63 9.29 -2.65
C LEU A 13 11.30 7.93 -3.29
N ALA A 14 11.27 7.87 -4.62
CA ALA A 14 11.03 6.64 -5.37
C ALA A 14 12.04 5.55 -5.00
N GLY A 15 13.32 5.90 -4.88
CA GLY A 15 14.38 4.96 -4.48
C GLY A 15 14.21 4.38 -3.06
N ARG A 16 13.35 4.96 -2.22
CA ARG A 16 13.05 4.50 -0.86
C ARG A 16 11.72 3.74 -0.76
N CYS A 17 10.92 3.68 -1.82
CA CYS A 17 9.69 2.89 -1.83
C CYS A 17 10.02 1.40 -1.94
N HIS A 18 9.34 0.55 -1.15
CA HIS A 18 9.49 -0.91 -1.22
C HIS A 18 8.94 -1.47 -2.53
N SER A 19 7.72 -1.09 -2.91
CA SER A 19 7.02 -1.58 -4.10
C SER A 19 7.22 -0.74 -5.35
N GLU A 20 7.02 -1.36 -6.50
CA GLU A 20 6.91 -0.65 -7.77
C GLU A 20 5.67 0.26 -7.82
N LEU A 21 4.56 -0.16 -7.22
CA LEU A 21 3.37 0.68 -7.09
C LEU A 21 3.69 1.98 -6.34
N GLY A 22 4.41 1.89 -5.22
CA GLY A 22 4.88 3.07 -4.47
C GLY A 22 5.81 3.95 -5.30
N ARG A 23 6.73 3.36 -6.07
CA ARG A 23 7.60 4.09 -7.01
C ARG A 23 6.80 4.85 -8.06
N GLN A 24 5.75 4.25 -8.62
CA GLN A 24 4.88 4.90 -9.58
C GLN A 24 4.09 6.06 -8.95
N GLU A 25 3.55 5.86 -7.75
CA GLU A 25 2.83 6.92 -7.02
C GLU A 25 3.69 8.15 -6.72
N THR A 26 5.00 8.00 -6.52
CA THR A 26 5.88 9.17 -6.35
C THR A 26 5.88 10.12 -7.55
N LYS A 27 5.62 9.62 -8.76
CA LYS A 27 5.56 10.44 -9.99
C LYS A 27 4.31 11.32 -10.03
N ASN A 28 3.28 10.95 -9.28
CA ASN A 28 2.02 11.68 -9.19
C ASN A 28 2.05 12.78 -8.12
N LEU A 29 3.15 12.88 -7.35
CA LEU A 29 3.26 13.87 -6.28
C LEU A 29 3.45 15.28 -6.86
N MET A 30 2.60 16.18 -6.40
CA MET A 30 2.63 17.60 -6.75
C MET A 30 2.73 18.43 -5.47
N PRO A 31 3.40 19.60 -5.51
CA PRO A 31 3.37 20.53 -4.40
C PRO A 31 1.93 20.91 -4.05
N LEU A 32 1.57 20.78 -2.78
CA LEU A 32 0.28 21.28 -2.30
C LEU A 32 0.28 22.81 -2.39
N SER A 33 -0.86 23.42 -2.73
CA SER A 33 -1.01 24.87 -2.80
C SER A 33 -1.63 25.48 -1.54
N ASP A 34 -2.31 24.67 -0.74
CA ASP A 34 -2.98 25.08 0.49
C ASP A 34 -2.15 24.78 1.75
N LEU A 35 -1.99 25.78 2.62
CA LEU A 35 -1.24 25.66 3.86
C LEU A 35 -1.90 24.68 4.84
N GLY A 36 -3.24 24.60 4.85
CA GLY A 36 -3.98 23.64 5.66
C GLY A 36 -3.65 22.20 5.26
N ALA A 37 -3.73 21.91 3.96
CA ALA A 37 -3.38 20.62 3.37
C ALA A 37 -1.91 20.25 3.62
N MET A 38 -0.98 21.21 3.48
CA MET A 38 0.44 20.99 3.80
C MET A 38 0.63 20.55 5.26
N ARG A 39 0.02 21.27 6.21
CA ARG A 39 0.13 20.94 7.65
C ARG A 39 -0.51 19.59 7.97
N ALA A 40 -1.63 19.26 7.35
CA ALA A 40 -2.28 17.96 7.52
C ALA A 40 -1.39 16.82 6.99
N SER A 41 -0.80 16.99 5.80
CA SER A 41 0.13 16.03 5.21
C SER A 41 1.37 15.83 6.07
N GLN A 42 1.99 16.91 6.54
CA GLN A 42 3.16 16.84 7.44
C GLN A 42 2.87 16.08 8.73
N LYS A 43 1.71 16.34 9.37
CA LYS A 43 1.30 15.62 10.58
C LYS A 43 1.09 14.13 10.31
N LEU A 44 0.51 13.78 9.17
CA LEU A 44 0.32 12.39 8.79
C LEU A 44 1.66 11.68 8.54
N ILE A 45 2.58 12.32 7.81
CA ILE A 45 3.93 11.79 7.57
C ILE A 45 4.68 11.59 8.89
N ALA A 46 4.64 12.59 9.79
CA ALA A 46 5.26 12.49 11.11
C ALA A 46 4.68 11.31 11.91
N SER A 47 3.36 11.10 11.88
CA SER A 47 2.72 9.96 12.55
C SER A 47 3.21 8.60 12.04
N PHE A 48 3.53 8.46 10.75
CA PHE A 48 4.12 7.23 10.21
C PHE A 48 5.62 7.11 10.52
N GLN A 49 6.35 8.23 10.59
CA GLN A 49 7.74 8.21 11.04
C GLN A 49 7.85 7.77 12.51
N ASP A 50 6.94 8.25 13.37
CA ASP A 50 6.84 7.80 14.76
C ASP A 50 6.52 6.30 14.84
N ALA A 51 5.65 5.79 13.97
CA ALA A 51 5.37 4.35 13.87
C ALA A 51 6.64 3.55 13.54
N LEU A 52 7.43 4.00 12.56
CA LEU A 52 8.70 3.36 12.20
C LEU A 52 9.70 3.39 13.35
N ILE A 53 9.79 4.49 14.10
CA ILE A 53 10.65 4.59 15.30
C ILE A 53 10.22 3.60 16.39
N GLN A 54 8.92 3.35 16.52
CA GLN A 54 8.37 2.34 17.43
C GLN A 54 8.55 0.90 16.93
N GLY A 55 9.20 0.70 15.77
CA GLY A 55 9.43 -0.62 15.18
C GLY A 55 8.23 -1.16 14.39
N ILE A 56 7.23 -0.31 14.10
CA ILE A 56 6.08 -0.66 13.28
C ILE A 56 6.46 -0.44 11.82
N ASP A 57 7.06 -1.47 11.22
CA ASP A 57 7.51 -1.46 9.83
C ASP A 57 6.96 -2.69 9.08
N TYR A 58 6.54 -2.49 7.83
CA TYR A 58 6.00 -3.53 6.97
C TYR A 58 6.76 -3.59 5.66
N ASP A 59 7.07 -4.81 5.23
CA ASP A 59 7.55 -5.02 3.89
C ASP A 59 6.39 -4.96 2.89
N PHE A 60 6.43 -3.95 2.02
CA PHE A 60 5.48 -3.79 0.93
C PHE A 60 6.07 -4.24 -0.41
N SER A 61 7.22 -4.92 -0.44
CA SER A 61 7.92 -5.32 -1.68
C SER A 61 7.04 -6.11 -2.65
N GLU A 62 6.10 -6.92 -2.12
CA GLU A 62 5.16 -7.71 -2.91
C GLU A 62 3.86 -6.97 -3.29
N LEU A 63 3.66 -5.73 -2.83
CA LEU A 63 2.50 -4.92 -3.21
C LEU A 63 2.58 -4.59 -4.70
N CYS A 64 1.52 -4.89 -5.44
CA CYS A 64 1.44 -4.65 -6.87
C CYS A 64 0.09 -4.06 -7.26
N ASP A 65 0.07 -3.35 -8.39
CA ASP A 65 -1.19 -2.89 -8.96
C ASP A 65 -2.00 -4.10 -9.44
N ILE A 66 -3.25 -4.19 -9.00
CA ILE A 66 -4.23 -5.20 -9.45
C ILE A 66 -5.46 -4.55 -10.08
N SER A 67 -5.46 -3.23 -10.27
CA SER A 67 -6.62 -2.49 -10.80
C SER A 67 -7.03 -3.01 -12.17
N PHE A 68 -6.05 -3.37 -13.01
CA PHE A 68 -6.26 -3.93 -14.35
C PHE A 68 -7.10 -5.23 -14.37
N LEU A 69 -7.12 -5.99 -13.26
CA LEU A 69 -7.94 -7.20 -13.13
C LEU A 69 -9.44 -6.90 -13.02
N PHE A 70 -9.79 -5.66 -12.67
CA PHE A 70 -11.16 -5.24 -12.36
C PHE A 70 -11.69 -4.15 -13.30
N ASP A 71 -10.98 -3.86 -14.39
CA ASP A 71 -11.41 -2.88 -15.39
C ASP A 71 -12.69 -3.31 -16.14
N GLU A 72 -13.42 -2.34 -16.69
CA GLU A 72 -14.62 -2.59 -17.50
C GLU A 72 -14.29 -3.48 -18.70
N GLY A 73 -14.81 -4.72 -18.68
CA GLY A 73 -14.53 -5.74 -19.69
C GLY A 73 -13.80 -6.98 -19.17
N SER A 74 -13.36 -6.97 -17.90
CA SER A 74 -12.90 -8.18 -17.22
C SER A 74 -14.03 -9.21 -17.18
N THR A 75 -13.71 -10.46 -17.55
CA THR A 75 -14.69 -11.56 -17.53
C THR A 75 -15.03 -12.01 -16.10
N GLY A 76 -14.26 -11.54 -15.10
CA GLY A 76 -14.31 -12.06 -13.73
C GLY A 76 -13.75 -13.48 -13.60
N ILE A 77 -13.20 -14.04 -14.68
CA ILE A 77 -12.45 -15.31 -14.68
C ILE A 77 -10.98 -14.93 -14.61
N PHE A 78 -10.31 -15.43 -13.56
CA PHE A 78 -8.91 -15.17 -13.31
C PHE A 78 -8.10 -16.45 -13.51
N ASP A 79 -6.94 -16.34 -14.15
CA ASP A 79 -5.98 -17.42 -14.24
C ASP A 79 -5.17 -17.58 -12.93
N TYR A 80 -4.25 -18.54 -12.93
CA TYR A 80 -3.40 -18.81 -11.77
C TYR A 80 -2.53 -17.62 -11.36
N GLU A 81 -1.89 -16.93 -12.31
CA GLU A 81 -0.99 -15.83 -11.99
C GLU A 81 -1.79 -14.60 -11.53
N GLU A 82 -2.95 -14.34 -12.13
CA GLU A 82 -3.87 -13.27 -11.70
C GLU A 82 -4.39 -13.50 -10.28
N LEU A 83 -4.86 -14.72 -9.96
CA LEU A 83 -5.31 -15.05 -8.61
C LEU A 83 -4.17 -14.98 -7.59
N LYS A 84 -2.96 -15.36 -7.98
CA LYS A 84 -1.77 -15.25 -7.14
C LYS A 84 -1.44 -13.79 -6.80
N LEU A 85 -1.61 -12.85 -7.74
CA LEU A 85 -1.47 -11.41 -7.46
C LEU A 85 -2.52 -10.92 -6.45
N ILE A 86 -3.78 -11.31 -6.63
CA ILE A 86 -4.86 -11.00 -5.67
C ILE A 86 -4.53 -11.55 -4.28
N CYS A 87 -4.03 -12.78 -4.21
CA CYS A 87 -3.65 -13.42 -2.95
C CYS A 87 -2.49 -12.74 -2.25
N ARG A 88 -1.47 -12.29 -2.98
CA ARG A 88 -0.34 -11.52 -2.43
C ARG A 88 -0.82 -10.23 -1.77
N ASN A 89 -1.61 -9.43 -2.51
CA ASN A 89 -2.17 -8.18 -1.99
C ASN A 89 -3.06 -8.42 -0.76
N SER A 90 -3.92 -9.46 -0.81
CA SER A 90 -4.80 -9.81 0.31
C SER A 90 -4.03 -10.28 1.54
N SER A 91 -2.95 -11.05 1.35
CA SER A 91 -2.11 -11.52 2.45
C SER A 91 -1.41 -10.35 3.13
N LEU A 92 -0.87 -9.41 2.35
CA LEU A 92 -0.27 -8.19 2.88
C LEU A 92 -1.28 -7.32 3.63
N ALA A 93 -2.48 -7.14 3.07
CA ALA A 93 -3.57 -6.43 3.73
C ALA A 93 -3.98 -7.08 5.06
N THR A 94 -3.95 -8.41 5.14
CA THR A 94 -4.20 -9.17 6.37
C THR A 94 -3.14 -8.88 7.43
N THR A 95 -1.86 -8.99 7.09
CA THR A 95 -0.75 -8.66 8.00
C THR A 95 -0.87 -7.24 8.55
N VAL A 96 -1.15 -6.27 7.67
CA VAL A 96 -1.32 -4.87 8.07
C VAL A 96 -2.56 -4.68 8.96
N SER A 97 -3.66 -5.38 8.67
CA SER A 97 -4.90 -5.27 9.45
C SER A 97 -4.78 -5.89 10.86
N GLU A 98 -4.09 -7.02 11.00
CA GLU A 98 -3.86 -7.69 12.30
C GLU A 98 -3.05 -6.81 13.27
N SER A 99 -2.23 -5.91 12.72
CA SER A 99 -1.38 -4.99 13.47
C SER A 99 -2.02 -3.63 13.79
N VAL A 100 -3.31 -3.42 13.47
CA VAL A 100 -3.98 -2.12 13.70
C VAL A 100 -3.86 -1.61 15.13
N ALA A 101 -3.87 -2.51 16.12
CA ALA A 101 -3.71 -2.16 17.52
C ALA A 101 -2.34 -1.55 17.86
N ALA A 102 -1.29 -1.86 17.08
CA ALA A 102 0.02 -1.24 17.24
C ALA A 102 -0.01 0.28 16.97
N PHE A 103 -1.04 0.78 16.28
CA PHE A 103 -1.23 2.21 16.00
C PHE A 103 -2.15 2.93 16.99
N ASP A 104 -2.54 2.33 18.12
CA ASP A 104 -3.52 2.92 19.04
C ASP A 104 -3.12 4.32 19.55
N GLU A 105 -1.83 4.55 19.80
CA GLU A 105 -1.28 5.85 20.22
C GLU A 105 -1.00 6.81 19.05
N LEU A 106 -1.25 6.38 17.81
CA LEU A 106 -0.95 7.11 16.57
C LEU A 106 -2.23 7.32 15.73
N PRO A 107 -3.19 8.15 16.19
CA PRO A 107 -4.55 8.19 15.64
C PRO A 107 -4.62 8.57 14.15
N LEU A 108 -3.67 9.36 13.64
CA LEU A 108 -3.62 9.72 12.22
C LEU A 108 -3.20 8.54 11.34
N ALA A 109 -2.12 7.85 11.70
CA ALA A 109 -1.70 6.64 11.02
C ALA A 109 -2.75 5.52 11.16
N GLN A 110 -3.31 5.34 12.37
CA GLN A 110 -4.36 4.36 12.64
C GLN A 110 -5.57 4.55 11.73
N LYS A 111 -5.99 5.80 11.49
CA LYS A 111 -7.09 6.10 10.57
C LYS A 111 -6.82 5.64 9.14
N ILE A 112 -5.57 5.71 8.68
CA ILE A 112 -5.18 5.22 7.34
C ILE A 112 -5.15 3.69 7.33
N VAL A 113 -4.51 3.08 8.32
CA VAL A 113 -4.36 1.61 8.41
C VAL A 113 -5.73 0.93 8.55
N LYS A 114 -6.67 1.53 9.29
CA LYS A 114 -8.06 1.04 9.40
C LYS A 114 -8.84 1.02 8.08
N ARG A 115 -8.36 1.69 7.03
CA ARG A 115 -8.95 1.62 5.68
C ARG A 115 -8.48 0.41 4.88
N VAL A 116 -7.46 -0.30 5.36
CA VAL A 116 -6.99 -1.54 4.76
C VAL A 116 -7.99 -2.63 5.12
N ILE A 117 -8.64 -3.20 4.10
CA ILE A 117 -9.64 -4.25 4.27
C ILE A 117 -8.95 -5.60 4.00
N PRO A 118 -8.80 -6.47 5.01
CA PRO A 118 -8.29 -7.81 4.79
C PRO A 118 -9.37 -8.65 4.08
N LEU A 119 -8.98 -9.39 3.04
CA LEU A 119 -9.88 -10.28 2.30
C LEU A 119 -9.33 -11.73 2.33
N PRO A 120 -9.17 -12.32 3.53
CA PRO A 120 -8.47 -13.60 3.72
C PRO A 120 -9.13 -14.76 2.97
N GLN A 121 -10.41 -14.65 2.63
CA GLN A 121 -11.13 -15.61 1.81
C GLN A 121 -10.48 -15.86 0.44
N PHE A 122 -9.79 -14.87 -0.14
CA PHE A 122 -9.11 -15.07 -1.42
C PHE A 122 -7.90 -16.00 -1.29
N ARG A 123 -7.14 -15.86 -0.20
CA ARG A 123 -6.04 -16.78 0.11
C ARG A 123 -6.56 -18.21 0.30
N LEU A 124 -7.64 -18.36 1.06
CA LEU A 124 -8.27 -19.68 1.28
C LEU A 124 -8.81 -20.28 -0.03
N ALA A 125 -9.44 -19.47 -0.87
CA ALA A 125 -9.95 -19.92 -2.17
C ALA A 125 -8.82 -20.37 -3.10
N PHE A 126 -7.73 -19.59 -3.19
CA PHE A 126 -6.57 -19.95 -4.00
C PHE A 126 -5.92 -21.25 -3.55
N GLN A 127 -5.73 -21.43 -2.24
CA GLN A 127 -5.20 -22.68 -1.70
C GLN A 127 -6.10 -23.87 -2.05
N ARG A 128 -7.42 -23.72 -1.99
CA ARG A 128 -8.35 -24.80 -2.34
C ARG A 128 -8.40 -25.11 -3.83
N ILE A 129 -8.33 -24.10 -4.69
CA ILE A 129 -8.41 -24.28 -6.15
C ILE A 129 -7.12 -24.94 -6.68
N PHE A 130 -5.98 -24.63 -6.06
CA PHE A 130 -4.66 -25.07 -6.52
C PHE A 130 -3.97 -25.99 -5.51
N ASP A 131 -4.72 -26.59 -4.58
CA ASP A 131 -4.19 -27.63 -3.69
C ASP A 131 -3.77 -28.82 -4.55
N PRO A 132 -2.53 -29.34 -4.42
CA PRO A 132 -2.13 -30.56 -5.12
C PRO A 132 -3.02 -31.77 -4.80
N GLU A 133 -3.83 -31.73 -3.75
CA GLU A 133 -4.76 -32.82 -3.39
C GLU A 133 -6.18 -32.70 -3.99
N GLY A 134 -6.58 -31.53 -4.53
CA GLY A 134 -7.89 -31.31 -5.18
C GLY A 134 -9.04 -30.89 -4.26
#